data_AF-A0AA39N994-F1
#
_entry.id   AF-A0AA39N994-F1
#
_cell.length_a   1.000
_cell.length_b   1.000
_cell.length_c   1.000
_cell.angle_alpha   90.00
_cell.angle_beta   90.00
_cell.angle_gamma   90.00
#
_symmetry.space_group_name_H-M   'P 1'
#
loop_
_entity.id
_entity.type
_entity.pdbx_description
1 polymer ?
#
loop_
_entity_poly.entity_id
_entity_poly.type
_entity_poly.pdbx_seq_one_letter_code
_entity_poly.pdbx_strand_id
1 'polypeptide(L)'
;MRELLILRTAAINNAAYQWTEHEAVGRAEGLTTEQLLFVRLTPPFGSVNSSTITQSLGPRLAAAMIYADEVALNIRVSEETFNSLRVFLNDTQLVDAAATAGGYNWVSRFTVGLDIDGKANVPVPIPQG
;
A
#
# COMPACT_ATOMS: atom_id res chain seq x y z
N MET A 1 -5.52 7.76 1.68
CA MET A 1 -5.82 6.31 1.79
C MET A 1 -5.56 5.63 0.47
N ARG A 2 -6.12 6.12 -0.63
CA ARG A 2 -5.84 5.65 -1.99
C ARG A 2 -4.35 5.49 -2.23
N GLU A 3 -3.56 6.56 -2.05
CA GLU A 3 -2.11 6.50 -2.28
C GLU A 3 -1.39 5.53 -1.34
N LEU A 4 -1.87 5.34 -0.11
CA LEU A 4 -1.29 4.33 0.79
C LEU A 4 -1.49 2.91 0.25
N LEU A 5 -2.67 2.58 -0.28
CA LEU A 5 -2.92 1.27 -0.90
C LEU A 5 -1.92 1.04 -2.04
N ILE A 6 -1.73 2.05 -2.89
CA ILE A 6 -0.85 2.01 -4.06
C ILE A 6 0.62 1.83 -3.64
N LEU A 7 1.10 2.67 -2.73
CA LEU A 7 2.47 2.67 -2.27
C LEU A 7 2.80 1.39 -1.50
N ARG A 8 1.85 0.90 -0.67
CA ARG A 8 2.04 -0.36 0.04
C ARG A 8 2.13 -1.55 -0.92
N THR A 9 1.24 -1.62 -1.92
CA THR A 9 1.34 -2.63 -2.98
C THR A 9 2.65 -2.55 -3.75
N ALA A 10 3.13 -1.34 -4.06
CA ALA A 10 4.42 -1.15 -4.73
C ALA A 10 5.59 -1.67 -3.88
N ALA A 11 5.58 -1.39 -2.57
CA ALA A 11 6.59 -1.86 -1.64
C ALA A 11 6.64 -3.39 -1.54
N ILE A 12 5.47 -4.05 -1.46
CA ILE A 12 5.39 -5.52 -1.38
C ILE A 12 5.85 -6.17 -2.70
N ASN A 13 5.41 -5.62 -3.83
CA ASN A 13 5.68 -6.21 -5.15
C ASN A 13 7.02 -5.77 -5.76
N ASN A 14 7.86 -5.04 -5.01
CA ASN A 14 9.12 -4.44 -5.49
C ASN A 14 8.95 -3.60 -6.77
N ALA A 15 7.85 -2.87 -6.91
CA ALA A 15 7.55 -2.08 -8.10
C ALA A 15 8.05 -0.63 -7.96
N ALA A 16 9.35 -0.42 -8.20
CA ALA A 16 9.99 0.89 -8.05
C ALA A 16 9.38 1.98 -8.96
N TYR A 17 8.98 1.63 -10.19
CA TYR A 17 8.29 2.56 -11.09
C TYR A 17 6.97 3.06 -10.45
N GLN A 18 6.09 2.15 -10.04
CA GLN A 18 4.83 2.50 -9.40
C GLN A 18 5.03 3.37 -8.15
N TRP A 19 6.01 3.04 -7.32
CA TRP A 19 6.33 3.87 -6.15
C TRP A 19 6.72 5.30 -6.56
N THR A 20 7.62 5.43 -7.54
CA THR A 20 8.14 6.72 -8.00
C THR A 20 7.01 7.65 -8.50
N GLU A 21 6.05 7.09 -9.24
CA GLU A 21 4.93 7.87 -9.77
C GLU A 21 3.93 8.30 -8.68
N HIS A 22 3.88 7.58 -7.55
CA HIS A 22 2.85 7.76 -6.53
C HIS A 22 3.33 8.43 -5.24
N GLU A 23 4.64 8.46 -4.96
CA GLU A 23 5.13 9.06 -3.72
C GLU A 23 4.79 10.55 -3.62
N ALA A 24 5.05 11.31 -4.69
CA ALA A 24 4.76 12.75 -4.73
C ALA A 24 3.25 13.03 -4.57
N VAL A 25 2.39 12.18 -5.15
CA VAL A 25 0.93 12.27 -5.01
C VAL A 25 0.52 11.98 -3.56
N GLY A 26 1.06 10.91 -2.97
CA GLY A 26 0.83 10.57 -1.56
C GLY A 26 1.22 11.69 -0.60
N ARG A 27 2.34 12.38 -0.85
CA ARG A 27 2.77 13.56 -0.09
C ARG A 27 1.81 14.74 -0.25
N ALA A 28 1.36 15.01 -1.48
CA ALA A 28 0.37 16.05 -1.74
C ALA A 28 -0.98 15.77 -1.04
N GLU A 29 -1.32 14.49 -0.84
CA GLU A 29 -2.49 14.06 -0.04
C GLU A 29 -2.23 14.01 1.48
N GLY A 30 -1.03 14.35 1.94
CA GLY A 30 -0.70 14.50 3.36
C GLY A 30 0.00 13.30 4.02
N LEU A 31 0.49 12.31 3.25
CA LEU A 31 1.38 11.29 3.83
C LEU A 31 2.71 11.92 4.24
N THR A 32 3.10 11.74 5.50
CA THR A 32 4.38 12.25 6.02
C THR A 32 5.53 11.33 5.63
N THR A 33 6.76 11.84 5.71
CA THR A 33 7.97 11.03 5.47
C THR A 33 8.03 9.83 6.42
N GLU A 34 7.65 9.98 7.68
CA GLU A 34 7.62 8.91 8.68
C GLU A 34 6.61 7.82 8.30
N GLN A 35 5.42 8.21 7.84
CA GLN A 35 4.40 7.26 7.38
C GLN A 35 4.85 6.52 6.12
N LEU A 36 5.49 7.20 5.18
CA LEU A 36 6.02 6.60 3.95
C LEU A 36 7.15 5.61 4.26
N LEU A 37 8.06 5.98 5.16
CA LEU A 37 9.11 5.08 5.66
C LEU A 37 8.50 3.83 6.29
N PHE A 38 7.47 3.99 7.12
CA PHE A 38 6.77 2.88 7.73
C PHE A 38 6.11 1.98 6.68
N VAL A 39 5.33 2.55 5.75
CA VAL A 39 4.70 1.83 4.63
C VAL A 39 5.73 1.07 3.80
N ARG A 40 6.92 1.63 3.59
CA ARG A 40 7.99 1.05 2.77
C ARG A 40 8.75 -0.07 3.48
N LEU A 41 9.02 0.06 4.78
CA LEU A 41 9.99 -0.76 5.51
C LEU A 41 9.35 -1.87 6.35
N THR A 42 8.08 -1.74 6.74
CA THR A 42 7.40 -2.77 7.53
C THR A 42 7.20 -4.05 6.71
N PRO A 43 7.66 -5.23 7.15
CA PRO A 43 7.39 -6.48 6.45
C PRO A 43 5.88 -6.81 6.44
N PRO A 44 5.33 -7.39 5.35
CA PRO A 44 3.93 -7.80 5.35
C PRO A 44 3.70 -9.00 6.26
N PHE A 45 2.54 -9.03 6.94
CA PHE A 45 2.11 -10.09 7.87
C PHE A 45 3.08 -10.52 8.99
N GLY A 46 4.21 -9.81 9.17
CA GLY A 46 5.32 -10.33 9.95
C GLY A 46 6.06 -9.25 10.73
N SER A 47 6.31 -9.54 11.99
CA SER A 47 7.14 -8.85 13.00
C SER A 47 6.58 -7.61 13.70
N VAL A 48 5.56 -6.94 13.18
CA VAL A 48 4.97 -5.75 13.81
C VAL A 48 3.53 -6.04 14.21
N ASN A 49 3.20 -5.91 15.50
CA ASN A 49 1.83 -6.09 15.97
C ASN A 49 0.92 -4.95 15.49
N SER A 50 -0.39 -5.21 15.39
CA SER A 50 -1.38 -4.25 14.89
C SER A 50 -1.41 -2.93 15.69
N SER A 51 -1.00 -2.96 16.97
CA SER A 51 -0.90 -1.75 17.79
C SER A 51 0.22 -0.82 17.33
N THR A 52 1.38 -1.33 16.94
CA THR A 52 2.49 -0.52 16.42
C THR A 52 2.15 0.09 15.06
N ILE A 53 1.46 -0.66 14.19
CA ILE A 53 0.95 -0.12 12.91
C ILE A 53 -0.02 1.03 13.17
N THR A 54 -0.97 0.83 14.09
CA THR A 54 -1.96 1.84 14.46
C THR A 54 -1.31 3.08 15.09
N GLN A 55 -0.27 2.91 15.91
CA GLN A 55 0.46 4.03 16.50
C GLN A 55 1.21 4.86 15.43
N SER A 56 1.76 4.20 14.40
CA SER A 56 2.57 4.86 13.38
C SER A 56 1.74 5.53 12.29
N LEU A 57 0.60 4.95 11.93
CA LEU A 57 -0.23 5.40 10.81
C LEU A 57 -1.58 6.01 11.24
N GLY A 58 -1.99 5.80 12.48
CA GLY A 58 -3.38 5.98 12.90
C GLY A 58 -4.29 4.87 12.38
N PRO A 59 -5.49 4.71 12.96
CA PRO A 59 -6.34 3.54 12.72
C PRO A 59 -6.83 3.43 11.27
N ARG A 60 -7.12 4.57 10.63
CA ARG A 60 -7.62 4.62 9.25
C ARG A 60 -6.58 4.13 8.24
N LEU A 61 -5.34 4.58 8.34
CA LEU A 61 -4.26 4.20 7.42
C LEU A 61 -3.71 2.81 7.75
N ALA A 62 -3.72 2.40 9.02
CA ALA A 62 -3.37 1.04 9.44
C ALA A 62 -4.32 0.00 8.81
N ALA A 63 -5.64 0.23 8.85
CA ALA A 63 -6.61 -0.65 8.21
C ALA A 63 -6.37 -0.78 6.70
N ALA A 64 -6.05 0.33 6.02
CA ALA A 64 -5.71 0.31 4.60
C ALA A 64 -4.39 -0.43 4.30
N MET A 65 -3.37 -0.29 5.16
CA MET A 65 -2.10 -1.01 5.01
C MET A 65 -2.32 -2.53 5.11
N ILE A 66 -3.05 -2.99 6.13
CA ILE A 66 -3.35 -4.42 6.32
C ILE A 66 -4.20 -4.96 5.16
N TYR A 67 -5.18 -4.18 4.69
CA TYR A 67 -5.97 -4.54 3.52
C TYR A 67 -5.11 -4.67 2.26
N ALA A 68 -4.18 -3.74 2.02
CA ALA A 68 -3.25 -3.83 0.89
C ALA A 68 -2.32 -5.04 0.98
N ASP A 69 -1.86 -5.41 2.19
CA ASP A 69 -1.06 -6.62 2.41
C ASP A 69 -1.85 -7.87 2.00
N GLU A 70 -3.10 -7.99 2.48
CA GLU A 70 -3.96 -9.11 2.13
C GLU A 70 -4.28 -9.19 0.65
N VAL A 71 -4.60 -8.07 -0.01
CA VAL A 71 -4.87 -8.07 -1.45
C VAL A 71 -3.62 -8.40 -2.28
N ALA A 72 -2.43 -7.98 -1.82
CA ALA A 72 -1.18 -8.24 -2.56
C ALA A 72 -0.71 -9.69 -2.50
N LEU A 73 -0.97 -10.35 -1.38
CA LEU A 73 -0.37 -11.65 -1.06
C LEU A 73 -1.39 -12.80 -1.01
N ASN A 74 -2.69 -12.49 -0.88
CA ASN A 74 -3.77 -13.47 -0.86
C ASN A 74 -4.84 -13.12 -1.91
N ILE A 75 -5.49 -14.15 -2.46
CA ILE A 75 -6.66 -13.93 -3.34
C ILE A 75 -7.90 -13.57 -2.50
N ARG A 76 -8.01 -14.12 -1.29
CA ARG A 76 -9.14 -13.89 -0.39
C ARG A 76 -8.69 -13.02 0.78
N VAL A 77 -9.32 -11.86 0.90
CA VAL A 77 -9.23 -11.00 2.10
C VAL A 77 -10.09 -11.61 3.21
N SER A 78 -9.56 -11.65 4.43
CA SER A 78 -10.24 -12.10 5.63
C SER A 78 -11.39 -11.16 6.00
N GLU A 79 -12.42 -11.70 6.65
CA GLU A 79 -13.54 -10.89 7.14
C GLU A 79 -13.09 -9.86 8.16
N GLU A 80 -12.10 -10.20 9.00
CA GLU A 80 -11.51 -9.28 9.98
C GLU A 80 -10.91 -8.05 9.30
N THR A 81 -10.05 -8.24 8.29
CA THR A 81 -9.40 -7.16 7.56
C THR A 81 -10.40 -6.33 6.75
N PHE A 82 -11.37 -7.00 6.10
CA PHE A 82 -12.42 -6.31 5.36
C PHE A 82 -13.30 -5.44 6.28
N ASN A 83 -13.72 -5.99 7.43
CA ASN A 83 -14.55 -5.28 8.40
C ASN A 83 -13.79 -4.13 9.06
N SER A 84 -12.50 -4.30 9.34
CA SER A 84 -11.62 -3.23 9.85
C SER A 84 -11.57 -2.03 8.90
N LEU A 85 -11.42 -2.27 7.60
CA LEU A 85 -11.44 -1.21 6.60
C LEU A 85 -12.82 -0.55 6.47
N ARG A 86 -13.91 -1.34 6.52
CA ARG A 86 -15.30 -0.87 6.41
C ARG A 86 -15.70 0.14 7.50
N VAL A 87 -15.04 0.13 8.67
CA VAL A 87 -15.24 1.15 9.71
C VAL A 87 -15.03 2.58 9.19
N PHE A 88 -14.18 2.76 8.17
CA PHE A 88 -13.79 4.07 7.66
C PHE A 88 -14.38 4.43 6.30
N LEU A 89 -15.10 3.51 5.65
CA LEU A 89 -15.54 3.64 4.25
C LEU A 89 -17.01 3.23 4.10
N ASN A 90 -17.75 4.00 3.30
CA ASN A 90 -19.05 3.55 2.81
C ASN A 90 -18.89 2.49 1.69
N ASP A 91 -20.00 1.89 1.24
CA ASP A 91 -19.97 0.81 0.26
C ASP A 91 -19.28 1.20 -1.06
N THR A 92 -19.52 2.42 -1.56
CA THR A 92 -18.87 2.93 -2.78
C THR A 92 -17.37 3.07 -2.59
N GLN A 93 -16.95 3.69 -1.49
CA GLN A 93 -15.53 3.88 -1.17
C GLN A 93 -14.81 2.54 -0.93
N LEU A 94 -15.51 1.53 -0.43
CA LEU A 94 -14.98 0.19 -0.25
C LEU A 94 -14.75 -0.52 -1.59
N VAL A 95 -15.66 -0.34 -2.55
CA VAL A 95 -15.44 -0.78 -3.95
C VAL A 95 -14.23 -0.06 -4.55
N ASP A 96 -14.10 1.25 -4.35
CA ASP A 96 -12.95 2.03 -4.84
C ASP A 96 -11.62 1.55 -4.22
N ALA A 97 -11.62 1.24 -2.92
CA ALA A 97 -10.45 0.69 -2.24
C ALA A 97 -10.06 -0.69 -2.79
N ALA A 98 -11.04 -1.57 -3.00
CA ALA A 98 -10.81 -2.89 -3.60
C ALA A 98 -10.27 -2.79 -5.03
N ALA A 99 -10.89 -1.94 -5.86
CA ALA A 99 -10.45 -1.68 -7.22
C ALA A 99 -9.03 -1.08 -7.26
N THR A 100 -8.71 -0.18 -6.32
CA THR A 100 -7.37 0.41 -6.21
C THR A 100 -6.34 -0.66 -5.83
N ALA A 101 -6.54 -1.38 -4.73
CA ALA A 101 -5.57 -2.38 -4.27
C ALA A 101 -5.36 -3.52 -5.27
N GLY A 102 -6.45 -4.03 -5.87
CA GLY A 102 -6.38 -5.08 -6.90
C GLY A 102 -5.80 -4.56 -8.22
N GLY A 103 -6.22 -3.37 -8.65
CA GLY A 103 -5.73 -2.74 -9.87
C GLY A 103 -4.24 -2.46 -9.81
N TYR A 104 -3.73 -1.95 -8.69
CA TYR A 104 -2.30 -1.70 -8.55
C TYR A 104 -1.46 -2.96 -8.33
N ASN A 105 -2.07 -4.08 -7.94
CA ASN A 105 -1.42 -5.39 -8.04
C ASN A 105 -1.21 -5.82 -9.49
N TRP A 106 -2.17 -5.51 -10.37
CA TRP A 106 -1.98 -5.70 -11.80
C TRP A 106 -0.94 -4.72 -12.36
N VAL A 107 -1.01 -3.43 -12.02
CA VAL A 107 -0.04 -2.41 -12.47
C VAL A 107 1.38 -2.80 -12.09
N SER A 108 1.64 -3.23 -10.85
CA SER A 108 2.99 -3.65 -10.45
C SER A 108 3.52 -4.79 -11.30
N ARG A 109 2.67 -5.78 -11.64
CA ARG A 109 3.06 -6.92 -12.49
C ARG A 109 3.31 -6.47 -13.93
N PHE A 110 2.54 -5.53 -14.42
CA PHE A 110 2.74 -4.91 -15.73
C PHE A 110 4.05 -4.14 -15.79
N THR A 111 4.30 -3.23 -14.84
CA THR A 111 5.47 -2.34 -14.86
C THR A 111 6.78 -3.07 -14.60
N VAL A 112 6.78 -4.04 -13.67
CA VAL A 112 7.96 -4.86 -13.38
C VAL A 112 8.19 -5.88 -14.52
N GLY A 113 7.13 -6.56 -14.97
CA GLY A 113 7.25 -7.60 -16.00
C GLY A 113 7.70 -7.08 -17.36
N LEU A 114 7.41 -5.81 -17.69
CA LEU A 114 7.83 -5.16 -18.94
C LEU A 114 9.05 -4.25 -18.78
N ASP A 115 9.69 -4.22 -17.61
CA ASP A 115 10.82 -3.36 -17.29
C ASP A 115 10.62 -1.89 -17.70
N ILE A 116 9.46 -1.36 -17.33
CA ILE A 116 9.11 0.03 -17.66
C ILE A 116 10.14 0.96 -17.03
N ASP A 117 10.72 1.80 -17.89
CA ASP A 117 11.77 2.76 -17.53
C ASP A 117 13.04 2.12 -16.91
N GLY A 118 13.31 0.84 -17.20
CA GLY A 118 14.51 0.14 -16.70
C GLY A 118 14.49 -0.11 -15.19
N LYS A 119 13.30 -0.12 -14.57
CA LYS A 119 13.12 -0.19 -13.11
C LYS A 119 12.81 -1.58 -12.56
N ALA A 120 12.82 -2.65 -13.35
CA ALA A 120 12.47 -4.01 -12.87
C ALA A 120 13.40 -4.53 -11.77
N ASN A 121 14.68 -4.14 -11.79
CA ASN A 121 15.70 -4.55 -10.82
C ASN A 121 16.12 -3.41 -9.87
N VAL A 122 15.43 -2.28 -9.92
CA VAL A 122 15.69 -1.14 -9.04
C VAL A 122 14.91 -1.37 -7.75
N PRO A 123 15.53 -1.29 -6.56
CA PRO A 123 14.80 -1.39 -5.32
C PRO A 123 13.84 -0.20 -5.19
N VAL A 124 12.65 -0.45 -4.63
CA VAL A 124 11.71 0.63 -4.31
C VAL A 124 12.44 1.68 -3.45
N PRO A 125 12.43 2.98 -3.82
CA PRO A 125 13.17 4.02 -3.12
C PRO A 125 12.86 4.09 -1.62
N ILE A 126 13.85 4.55 -0.85
CA ILE A 126 13.64 4.92 0.55
C ILE A 126 13.14 6.37 0.57
N PRO A 127 11.96 6.66 1.14
CA PRO A 127 11.42 8.01 1.23
C PRO A 127 12.39 8.99 1.90
N GLN A 128 12.57 10.16 1.28
CA GLN A 128 13.41 11.25 1.80
C GLN A 128 12.55 12.48 2.12
N GLY A 129 13.02 13.34 3.03
CA GLY A 129 12.34 14.56 3.46
C GLY A 129 13.05 15.79 2.93
#